data_AF-A0A2Z3V5B1-F1
#
_entry.id   AF-A0A2Z3V5B1-F1
#
_cell.length_a   1.000
_cell.length_b   1.000
_cell.length_c   1.000
_cell.angle_alpha   90.00
_cell.angle_beta   90.00
_cell.angle_gamma   90.00
#
_symmetry.space_group_name_H-M   'P 1'
#
loop_
_entity.id
_entity.type
_entity.pdbx_description
1 polymer ?
#
loop_
_entity_poly.entity_id
_entity_poly.type
_entity_poly.pdbx_seq_one_letter_code
_entity_poly.pdbx_strand_id
1 'polypeptide(L)'
;MASMTSPEHDITENSKIKIWFRFVPREGWLPYSTEGLWATRLSEDTARLENAPFLQDGVAEGEVTRFTTDADGLHWAKELVEASGNCTIRILPVPSGPLGPSAQAVHERLAPFGLGGEVFSEDLPLVAVTVPADAELGQIKALLIRGQEDGWWHFEASCVTDAWRNA
;
A
#
# COMPACT_ATOMS: atom_id res chain seq x y z
N MET A 1 44.54 -0.97 31.22
CA MET A 1 43.65 -0.05 30.48
C MET A 1 42.96 -0.88 29.41
N ALA A 2 41.89 -1.58 29.78
CA ALA A 2 41.15 -2.43 28.85
C ALA A 2 39.98 -1.63 28.28
N SER A 3 39.89 -1.65 26.94
CA SER A 3 38.93 -0.94 26.12
C SER A 3 37.50 -1.36 26.44
N MET A 4 36.62 -0.37 26.67
CA MET A 4 35.17 -0.59 26.74
C MET A 4 34.64 -0.73 25.31
N THR A 5 34.37 -1.97 24.89
CA THR A 5 33.49 -2.23 23.75
C THR A 5 32.05 -2.03 24.22
N SER A 6 31.40 -0.97 23.73
CA SER A 6 29.94 -0.82 23.81
C SER A 6 29.27 -2.02 23.16
N PRO A 7 28.13 -2.52 23.67
CA PRO A 7 27.38 -3.53 22.97
C PRO A 7 26.79 -2.89 21.70
N GLU A 8 27.19 -3.41 20.55
CA GLU A 8 26.48 -3.20 19.28
C GLU A 8 25.03 -3.61 19.52
N HIS A 9 24.09 -2.68 19.27
CA HIS A 9 22.67 -3.00 19.36
C HIS A 9 22.39 -4.10 18.35
N ASP A 10 21.92 -5.24 18.83
CA ASP A 10 21.44 -6.34 18.00
C ASP A 10 20.21 -5.84 17.23
N ILE A 11 20.45 -5.29 16.05
CA ILE A 11 19.39 -4.93 15.13
C ILE A 11 18.81 -6.26 14.69
N THR A 12 17.61 -6.55 15.19
CA THR A 12 16.86 -7.72 14.77
C THR A 12 16.40 -7.48 13.34
N GLU A 13 17.29 -7.78 12.39
CA GLU A 13 16.95 -8.00 10.98
C GLU A 13 15.74 -8.94 10.94
N ASN A 14 14.78 -8.63 10.07
CA ASN A 14 13.49 -9.29 9.96
C ASN A 14 12.44 -8.99 11.06
N SER A 15 12.67 -8.01 11.95
CA SER A 15 11.60 -7.50 12.82
C SER A 15 10.53 -6.72 12.04
N LYS A 16 9.27 -6.84 12.48
CA LYS A 16 8.16 -6.04 11.96
C LYS A 16 8.20 -4.66 12.59
N ILE A 17 8.25 -3.64 11.75
CA ILE A 17 8.21 -2.23 12.15
C ILE A 17 7.11 -1.50 11.40
N LYS A 18 6.76 -0.29 11.85
CA LYS A 18 5.86 0.60 11.12
C LYS A 18 6.66 1.73 10.49
N ILE A 19 6.50 1.93 9.19
CA ILE A 19 7.07 3.05 8.44
C ILE A 19 5.97 4.08 8.18
N TRP A 20 6.20 5.31 8.62
CA TRP A 20 5.28 6.41 8.46
C TRP A 20 5.62 7.25 7.24
N PHE A 21 4.59 7.57 6.47
CA PHE A 21 4.61 8.48 5.34
C PHE A 21 3.92 9.78 5.72
N ARG A 22 4.39 10.90 5.16
CA ARG A 22 3.75 12.21 5.27
C ARG A 22 3.30 12.66 3.89
N PHE A 23 2.09 13.19 3.81
CA PHE A 23 1.52 13.72 2.58
C PHE A 23 0.59 14.89 2.88
N VAL A 24 0.27 15.65 1.84
CA VAL A 24 -0.72 16.72 1.92
C VAL A 24 -2.11 16.08 1.80
N PRO A 25 -3.02 16.28 2.77
CA PRO A 25 -4.39 15.79 2.65
C PRO A 25 -5.06 16.34 1.40
N ARG A 26 -5.83 15.50 0.70
CA ARG A 26 -6.63 15.93 -0.46
C ARG A 26 -7.86 16.70 0.03
N GLU A 27 -8.15 17.83 -0.61
CA GLU A 27 -9.35 18.62 -0.29
C GLU A 27 -10.62 17.79 -0.51
N GLY A 28 -11.58 17.85 0.44
CA GLY A 28 -12.83 17.11 0.36
C GLY A 28 -12.72 15.60 0.56
N TRP A 29 -11.55 15.10 0.96
CA TRP A 29 -11.31 13.68 1.26
C TRP A 29 -11.05 13.44 2.76
N LEU A 30 -10.38 12.34 3.09
CA LEU A 30 -10.00 12.02 4.47
C LEU A 30 -8.99 13.05 5.03
N PRO A 31 -9.10 13.44 6.31
CA PRO A 31 -8.33 14.52 6.91
C PRO A 31 -6.90 14.12 7.32
N TYR A 32 -6.45 12.91 6.97
CA TYR A 32 -5.15 12.39 7.39
C TYR A 32 -4.03 13.02 6.56
N SER A 33 -2.94 13.34 7.22
CA SER A 33 -1.68 13.82 6.61
C SER A 33 -0.54 12.81 6.75
N THR A 34 -0.84 11.65 7.34
CA THR A 34 0.11 10.58 7.56
C THR A 34 -0.55 9.22 7.42
N GLU A 35 0.21 8.24 6.98
CA GLU A 35 -0.18 6.83 6.93
C GLU A 35 1.00 5.98 7.42
N GLY A 36 0.72 4.95 8.21
CA GLY A 36 1.73 4.04 8.71
C GLY A 36 1.56 2.66 8.09
N LEU A 37 2.55 2.23 7.32
CA LEU A 37 2.58 0.90 6.69
C LEU A 37 3.41 -0.07 7.51
N TRP A 38 2.99 -1.33 7.52
CA TRP A 38 3.82 -2.40 8.07
C TRP A 38 4.99 -2.70 7.15
N ALA A 39 6.14 -2.98 7.75
CA ALA A 39 7.35 -3.28 7.01
C ALA A 39 8.21 -4.31 7.76
N THR A 40 8.93 -5.13 7.01
CA THR A 40 10.04 -5.93 7.53
C THR A 40 11.32 -5.11 7.47
N ARG A 41 11.97 -4.90 8.62
CA ARG A 41 13.27 -4.24 8.70
C ARG A 41 14.35 -5.08 8.00
N LEU A 42 15.10 -4.45 7.10
CA LEU A 42 16.22 -5.06 6.37
C LEU A 42 17.59 -4.58 6.87
N SER A 43 17.69 -3.34 7.35
CA SER A 43 18.93 -2.77 7.91
C SER A 43 18.63 -1.74 9.02
N GLU A 44 19.65 -0.97 9.41
CA GLU A 44 19.50 0.22 10.27
C GLU A 44 18.46 1.22 9.76
N ASP A 45 18.44 1.43 8.45
CA ASP A 45 17.73 2.51 7.78
C ASP A 45 16.90 2.06 6.57
N THR A 46 16.79 0.76 6.29
CA THR A 46 15.94 0.24 5.20
C THR A 46 14.95 -0.82 5.67
N ALA A 47 13.78 -0.83 5.05
CA ALA A 47 12.72 -1.78 5.32
C ALA A 47 11.89 -2.08 4.07
N ARG A 48 11.39 -3.31 3.94
CA ARG A 48 10.47 -3.73 2.89
C ARG A 48 9.04 -3.57 3.34
N LEU A 49 8.23 -2.83 2.59
CA LEU A 49 6.80 -2.64 2.87
C LEU A 49 6.01 -3.94 2.68
N GLU A 50 4.98 -4.15 3.50
CA GLU A 50 4.24 -5.42 3.56
C GLU A 50 2.72 -5.29 3.43
N ASN A 51 2.23 -4.09 3.16
CA ASN A 51 0.83 -3.90 2.86
C ASN A 51 0.60 -2.69 1.94
N ALA A 52 -0.55 -2.69 1.26
CA ALA A 52 -0.94 -1.66 0.31
C ALA A 52 -1.36 -0.37 1.03
N PRO A 53 -0.89 0.82 0.59
CA PRO A 53 -1.33 2.08 1.17
C PRO A 53 -2.76 2.46 0.74
N PHE A 54 -3.55 2.88 1.71
CA PHE A 54 -4.88 3.47 1.51
C PHE A 54 -4.83 4.95 1.08
N LEU A 55 -3.77 5.69 1.43
CA LEU A 55 -3.73 7.14 1.26
C LEU A 55 -2.45 7.65 0.58
N GLN A 56 -1.30 7.07 0.89
CA GLN A 56 -0.01 7.49 0.34
C GLN A 56 0.12 7.13 -1.15
N ASP A 57 0.27 8.12 -2.01
CA ASP A 57 0.46 7.89 -3.45
C ASP A 57 1.90 7.49 -3.80
N GLY A 58 2.06 6.79 -4.93
CA GLY A 58 3.37 6.45 -5.49
C GLY A 58 4.15 5.42 -4.68
N VAL A 59 3.50 4.70 -3.78
CA VAL A 59 4.10 3.66 -2.94
C VAL A 59 3.35 2.36 -3.14
N ALA A 60 4.08 1.25 -3.21
CA ALA A 60 3.53 -0.09 -3.36
C ALA A 60 4.10 -1.07 -2.33
N GLU A 61 3.30 -2.10 -2.00
CA GLU A 61 3.78 -3.22 -1.21
C GLU A 61 4.99 -3.90 -1.87
N GLY A 62 5.91 -4.37 -1.04
CA GLY A 62 7.15 -5.02 -1.45
C GLY A 62 8.30 -4.05 -1.78
N GLU A 63 8.03 -2.74 -1.89
CA GLU A 63 9.09 -1.76 -2.09
C GLU A 63 10.03 -1.71 -0.89
N VAL A 64 11.32 -1.52 -1.15
CA VAL A 64 12.30 -1.22 -0.11
C VAL A 64 12.42 0.28 0.01
N THR A 65 12.15 0.82 1.19
CA THR A 65 12.28 2.25 1.49
C THR A 65 13.38 2.49 2.50
N ARG A 66 14.09 3.61 2.32
CA ARG A 66 14.94 4.17 3.38
C ARG A 66 14.07 4.96 4.36
N PHE A 67 14.37 4.87 5.65
CA PHE A 67 13.71 5.65 6.69
C PHE A 67 14.72 6.29 7.65
N THR A 68 14.26 7.28 8.42
CA THR A 68 14.96 7.80 9.59
C THR A 68 14.10 7.63 10.83
N THR A 69 14.71 7.30 11.95
CA THR A 69 14.05 7.27 13.25
C THR A 69 14.12 8.64 13.91
N ASP A 70 12.98 9.18 14.35
CA ASP A 70 12.95 10.45 15.09
C ASP A 70 13.17 10.24 16.60
N ALA A 71 13.11 11.33 17.37
CA ALA A 71 13.33 11.32 18.82
C ALA A 71 12.27 10.51 19.59
N ASP A 72 11.09 10.29 19.00
CA ASP A 72 10.00 9.53 19.59
C ASP A 72 10.05 8.04 19.17
N GLY A 73 11.05 7.65 18.38
CA GLY A 73 11.23 6.28 17.90
C GLY A 73 10.39 5.95 16.65
N LEU A 74 9.73 6.93 16.03
CA LEU A 74 8.96 6.70 14.81
C LEU A 74 9.88 6.66 13.59
N HIS A 75 9.68 5.64 12.75
CA HIS A 75 10.41 5.49 11.50
C HIS A 75 9.67 6.22 10.38
N TRP A 76 10.30 7.23 9.79
CA TRP A 76 9.74 8.05 8.72
C TRP A 76 10.41 7.74 7.39
N ALA A 77 9.60 7.40 6.39
CA ALA A 77 10.08 7.18 5.02
C ALA A 77 10.83 8.41 4.48
N LYS A 78 11.86 8.15 3.67
CA LYS A 78 12.69 9.17 3.02
C LYS A 78 12.71 9.03 1.52
N GLU A 79 13.10 7.86 1.04
CA GLU A 79 13.25 7.59 -0.39
C GLU A 79 12.98 6.13 -0.70
N LEU A 80 12.64 5.87 -1.96
CA LEU A 80 12.59 4.54 -2.53
C LEU A 80 14.03 4.06 -2.78
N VAL A 81 14.36 2.87 -2.29
CA VAL A 81 15.64 2.20 -2.53
C VAL A 81 15.51 1.15 -3.62
N GLU A 82 14.42 0.38 -3.59
CA GLU A 82 14.16 -0.69 -4.56
C GLU A 82 12.66 -0.76 -4.86
N ALA A 83 12.29 -0.67 -6.14
CA ALA A 83 10.92 -0.85 -6.60
C ALA A 83 10.53 -2.33 -6.60
N SER A 84 9.31 -2.66 -6.20
CA SER A 84 8.80 -4.04 -6.25
C SER A 84 8.28 -4.46 -7.62
N GLY A 85 7.97 -3.49 -8.49
CA GLY A 85 7.24 -3.71 -9.74
C GLY A 85 5.73 -3.92 -9.55
N ASN A 86 5.25 -3.98 -8.30
CA ASN A 86 3.83 -4.09 -7.99
C ASN A 86 3.11 -2.76 -8.26
N CYS A 87 1.80 -2.84 -8.42
CA CYS A 87 0.93 -1.68 -8.45
C CYS A 87 0.05 -1.63 -7.19
N THR A 88 -0.36 -0.43 -6.79
CA THR A 88 -1.37 -0.23 -5.74
C THR A 88 -2.63 0.37 -6.32
N ILE A 89 -3.70 -0.40 -6.23
CA ILE A 89 -5.04 -0.02 -6.69
C ILE A 89 -5.95 0.14 -5.47
N ARG A 90 -6.70 1.24 -5.44
CA ARG A 90 -7.70 1.54 -4.41
C ARG A 90 -9.09 1.48 -5.03
N ILE A 91 -10.03 0.81 -4.39
CA ILE A 91 -11.36 0.55 -4.94
C ILE A 91 -12.39 0.91 -3.87
N LEU A 92 -13.33 1.78 -4.23
CA LEU A 92 -14.40 2.19 -3.34
C LEU A 92 -15.75 1.79 -3.95
N PRO A 93 -16.48 0.83 -3.36
CA PRO A 93 -17.82 0.48 -3.82
C PRO A 93 -18.75 1.70 -3.84
N VAL A 94 -19.58 1.81 -4.89
CA VAL A 94 -20.62 2.85 -4.96
C VAL A 94 -21.77 2.41 -4.05
N PRO A 95 -22.15 3.19 -3.01
CA PRO A 95 -23.18 2.74 -2.05
C PRO A 95 -24.54 2.43 -2.67
N SER A 96 -24.94 3.19 -3.69
CA SER A 96 -26.18 2.97 -4.45
C SER A 96 -26.01 2.07 -5.68
N GLY A 97 -24.81 1.51 -5.88
CA GLY A 97 -24.48 0.68 -7.02
C GLY A 97 -24.98 -0.77 -6.89
N PRO A 98 -24.87 -1.58 -7.95
CA PRO A 98 -25.34 -2.97 -7.96
C PRO A 98 -24.73 -3.89 -6.89
N LEU A 99 -23.52 -3.57 -6.40
CA LEU A 99 -22.84 -4.33 -5.36
C LEU A 99 -23.05 -3.76 -3.94
N GLY A 100 -23.73 -2.61 -3.82
CA GLY A 100 -23.85 -1.86 -2.58
C GLY A 100 -22.49 -1.42 -2.01
N PRO A 101 -22.45 -0.92 -0.76
CA PRO A 101 -21.22 -0.53 -0.07
C PRO A 101 -20.42 -1.76 0.44
N SER A 102 -20.24 -2.79 -0.38
CA SER A 102 -19.68 -4.08 0.05
C SER A 102 -18.23 -4.26 -0.40
N ALA A 103 -17.30 -4.12 0.55
CA ALA A 103 -15.90 -4.51 0.33
C ALA A 103 -15.78 -6.02 0.03
N GLN A 104 -16.61 -6.86 0.65
CA GLN A 104 -16.64 -8.29 0.35
C GLN A 104 -16.98 -8.54 -1.13
N ALA A 105 -17.97 -7.83 -1.69
CA ALA A 105 -18.31 -7.98 -3.10
C ALA A 105 -17.16 -7.56 -4.03
N VAL A 106 -16.36 -6.55 -3.64
CA VAL A 106 -15.11 -6.19 -4.36
C VAL A 106 -14.13 -7.37 -4.33
N HIS A 107 -13.85 -7.93 -3.16
CA HIS A 107 -12.96 -9.09 -3.04
C HIS A 107 -13.45 -10.29 -3.87
N GLU A 108 -14.75 -10.59 -3.87
CA GLU A 108 -15.32 -11.67 -4.67
C GLU A 108 -15.12 -11.46 -6.18
N ARG A 109 -15.18 -10.22 -6.67
CA ARG A 109 -14.89 -9.91 -8.09
C ARG A 109 -13.42 -10.02 -8.44
N LEU A 110 -12.53 -9.77 -7.48
CA LEU A 110 -11.07 -9.85 -7.68
C LEU A 110 -10.50 -11.25 -7.42
N ALA A 111 -11.23 -12.12 -6.72
CA ALA A 111 -10.81 -13.47 -6.36
C ALA A 111 -10.28 -14.33 -7.53
N PRO A 112 -10.83 -14.26 -8.77
CA PRO A 112 -10.28 -15.00 -9.91
C PRO A 112 -8.83 -14.65 -10.26
N PHE A 113 -8.35 -13.46 -9.86
CA PHE A 113 -6.98 -13.01 -10.06
C PHE A 113 -6.07 -13.31 -8.86
N GLY A 114 -6.59 -13.94 -7.81
CA GLY A 114 -5.84 -14.19 -6.57
C GLY A 114 -5.45 -12.92 -5.81
N LEU A 115 -6.07 -11.78 -6.12
CA LEU A 115 -5.75 -10.50 -5.49
C LEU A 115 -6.41 -10.43 -4.11
N GLY A 116 -5.57 -10.32 -3.08
CA GLY A 116 -5.97 -9.92 -1.73
C GLY A 116 -5.97 -8.39 -1.58
N GLY A 117 -6.62 -7.89 -0.54
CA GLY A 117 -6.57 -6.48 -0.20
C GLY A 117 -7.04 -6.23 1.23
N GLU A 118 -6.67 -5.08 1.77
CA GLU A 118 -7.13 -4.64 3.08
C GLU A 118 -8.31 -3.68 2.92
N VAL A 119 -9.20 -3.65 3.91
CA VAL A 119 -10.35 -2.73 3.95
C VAL A 119 -10.07 -1.65 4.98
N PHE A 120 -10.30 -0.39 4.61
CA PHE A 120 -10.00 0.76 5.46
C PHE A 120 -10.86 0.76 6.74
N SER A 121 -12.18 0.68 6.59
CA SER A 121 -13.13 0.51 7.70
C SER A 121 -14.49 0.03 7.19
N GLU A 122 -15.41 -0.33 8.10
CA GLU A 122 -16.80 -0.65 7.74
C GLU A 122 -17.56 0.57 7.20
N ASP A 123 -17.32 1.77 7.77
CA ASP A 123 -17.99 3.01 7.37
C ASP A 123 -17.48 3.57 6.03
N LEU A 124 -16.22 3.27 5.69
CA LEU A 124 -15.61 3.60 4.41
C LEU A 124 -14.97 2.34 3.83
N PRO A 125 -15.72 1.55 3.04
CA PRO A 125 -15.27 0.24 2.53
C PRO A 125 -14.28 0.37 1.36
N LEU A 126 -13.31 1.28 1.50
CA LEU A 126 -12.19 1.45 0.59
C LEU A 126 -11.29 0.22 0.70
N VAL A 127 -11.08 -0.46 -0.41
CA VAL A 127 -10.21 -1.63 -0.52
C VAL A 127 -8.89 -1.22 -1.17
N ALA A 128 -7.76 -1.43 -0.49
CA ALA A 128 -6.43 -1.25 -1.06
C ALA A 128 -5.87 -2.63 -1.46
N VAL A 129 -5.45 -2.76 -2.72
CA VAL A 129 -5.02 -4.01 -3.34
C VAL A 129 -3.64 -3.84 -3.93
N THR A 130 -2.77 -4.80 -3.65
CA THR A 130 -1.50 -4.98 -4.35
C THR A 130 -1.75 -5.84 -5.59
N VAL A 131 -1.40 -5.31 -6.77
CA VAL A 131 -1.37 -6.08 -8.03
C VAL A 131 0.08 -6.45 -8.32
N PRO A 132 0.45 -7.75 -8.23
CA PRO A 132 1.80 -8.20 -8.52
C PRO A 132 2.27 -7.89 -9.94
N ALA A 133 3.58 -7.69 -10.12
CA ALA A 133 4.19 -7.39 -11.42
C ALA A 133 3.95 -8.49 -12.48
N ASP A 134 3.79 -9.73 -12.05
CA ASP A 134 3.58 -10.93 -12.86
C ASP A 134 2.10 -11.32 -13.02
N ALA A 135 1.18 -10.51 -12.51
CA ALA A 135 -0.26 -10.75 -12.64
C ALA A 135 -0.78 -10.46 -14.06
N GLU A 136 -2.01 -10.88 -14.35
CA GLU A 136 -2.72 -10.65 -15.61
C GLU A 136 -3.20 -9.18 -15.74
N LEU A 137 -2.26 -8.23 -15.83
CA LEU A 137 -2.51 -6.78 -15.69
C LEU A 137 -3.63 -6.27 -16.59
N GLY A 138 -3.66 -6.68 -17.86
CA GLY A 138 -4.68 -6.25 -18.82
C GLY A 138 -6.09 -6.73 -18.43
N GLN A 139 -6.22 -7.96 -17.93
CA GLN A 139 -7.52 -8.50 -17.51
C GLN A 139 -8.01 -7.83 -16.22
N ILE A 140 -7.11 -7.58 -15.27
CA ILE A 140 -7.42 -6.87 -14.02
C ILE A 140 -7.87 -5.44 -14.32
N LYS A 141 -7.12 -4.72 -15.16
CA LYS A 141 -7.44 -3.36 -15.59
C LYS A 141 -8.79 -3.30 -16.32
N ALA A 142 -9.07 -4.26 -17.20
CA ALA A 142 -10.36 -4.37 -17.88
C ALA A 142 -11.52 -4.59 -16.90
N LEU A 143 -11.34 -5.44 -15.87
CA LEU A 143 -12.35 -5.62 -14.82
C LEU A 143 -12.61 -4.33 -14.05
N LEU A 144 -11.55 -3.61 -13.66
CA LEU A 144 -11.68 -2.36 -12.89
C LEU A 144 -12.44 -1.29 -13.68
N ILE A 145 -12.08 -1.11 -14.96
CA ILE A 145 -12.74 -0.17 -15.88
C ILE A 145 -14.22 -0.54 -16.03
N ARG A 146 -14.51 -1.79 -16.37
CA ARG A 146 -15.88 -2.26 -16.54
C ARG A 146 -16.69 -2.10 -15.24
N GLY A 147 -16.12 -2.44 -14.08
CA GLY A 147 -16.82 -2.29 -12.81
C GLY A 147 -17.14 -0.83 -12.50
N GLN A 148 -16.30 0.11 -12.93
CA GLN A 148 -16.63 1.54 -12.84
C GLN A 148 -17.73 1.95 -13.82
N GLU A 149 -17.70 1.48 -15.07
CA GLU A 149 -18.74 1.74 -16.08
C GLU A 149 -20.10 1.14 -15.69
N ASP A 150 -20.11 -0.06 -15.11
CA ASP A 150 -21.29 -0.75 -14.60
C ASP A 150 -21.77 -0.19 -13.24
N GLY A 151 -21.09 0.83 -12.70
CA GLY A 151 -21.47 1.53 -11.47
C GLY A 151 -21.25 0.74 -10.18
N TRP A 152 -20.36 -0.26 -10.20
CA TRP A 152 -20.05 -1.08 -9.03
C TRP A 152 -19.16 -0.35 -8.03
N TRP A 153 -18.16 0.38 -8.52
CA TRP A 153 -17.17 1.07 -7.71
C TRP A 153 -16.57 2.27 -8.43
N HIS A 154 -15.87 3.11 -7.69
CA HIS A 154 -14.78 3.94 -8.21
C HIS A 154 -13.46 3.24 -7.95
N PHE A 155 -12.46 3.46 -8.81
CA PHE A 155 -11.11 2.98 -8.52
C PHE A 155 -10.05 4.02 -8.85
N GLU A 156 -8.91 3.91 -8.17
CA GLU A 156 -7.74 4.75 -8.34
C GLU A 156 -6.49 3.88 -8.46
N ALA A 157 -5.65 4.21 -9.44
CA ALA A 157 -4.32 3.67 -9.61
C ALA A 157 -3.27 4.57 -8.92
N SER A 158 -3.05 4.32 -7.62
CA SER A 158 -2.22 5.20 -6.77
C SER A 158 -0.70 5.00 -6.94
N CYS A 159 -0.27 3.80 -7.33
CA CYS A 159 1.11 3.50 -7.74
C CYS A 159 1.07 2.50 -8.90
N VAL A 160 1.65 2.85 -10.05
CA VAL A 160 1.61 1.98 -11.26
C VAL A 160 2.87 2.09 -12.09
N THR A 161 3.19 0.97 -12.77
CA THR A 161 4.33 0.82 -13.67
C THR A 161 3.97 1.14 -15.12
N ASP A 162 4.98 1.22 -15.99
CA ASP A 162 4.75 1.33 -17.44
C ASP A 162 4.05 0.09 -18.01
N ALA A 163 4.30 -1.09 -17.45
CA ALA A 163 3.60 -2.32 -17.83
C ALA A 163 2.08 -2.18 -17.60
N TRP A 164 1.67 -1.65 -16.45
CA TRP A 164 0.25 -1.35 -16.18
C TRP A 164 -0.33 -0.31 -17.14
N ARG A 165 0.43 0.74 -17.44
CA ARG A 165 -0.03 1.82 -18.35
C ARG A 165 -0.27 1.28 -19.76
N ASN A 166 0.60 0.39 -20.24
CA ASN A 166 0.57 -0.17 -21.59
C ASN A 166 -0.28 -1.44 -21.74
N ALA A 167 -0.78 -2.01 -20.63
CA ALA A 167 -1.70 -3.15 -20.62
C ALA A 167 -3.14 -2.80 -21.02
#